data_AF-A0A2J0KVF6-F1
#
_entry.id   AF-A0A2J0KVF6-F1
#
_cell.length_a   1.000
_cell.length_b   1.000
_cell.length_c   1.000
_cell.angle_alpha   90.00
_cell.angle_beta   90.00
_cell.angle_gamma   90.00
#
_symmetry.space_group_name_H-M   'P 1'
#
loop_
_entity.id
_entity.type
_entity.pdbx_description
1 polymer ?
#
loop_
_entity_poly.entity_id
_entity_poly.type
_entity_poly.pdbx_seq_one_letter_code
_entity_poly.pdbx_strand_id
1 'polypeptide(L)'
;MKRLFKKHPFFLQVVVILLPFGLFPVLDANAYHIDLMTNVGIYVLLAMGLNVVVGYTGLLNLGYAAFFAIGAYTYALLNLRTGCPFWTALPAAGLVAMIFGFVIGLPSIRVRGDYLAITTLGFGEIVRIAFNNLDRWTGGPNGLLGIERPRLWYLGMKNGVRL
;
A
#
# COMPACT_ATOMS: atom_id res chain seq x y z
N MET A 1 27.83 -15.98 1.21
CA MET A 1 26.70 -15.18 0.65
C MET A 1 26.10 -14.11 1.58
N LYS A 2 26.73 -13.72 2.70
CA LYS A 2 26.18 -12.69 3.65
C LYS A 2 26.87 -11.31 3.59
N ARG A 3 27.68 -11.01 2.57
CA ARG A 3 28.52 -9.79 2.53
C ARG A 3 28.17 -8.75 1.46
N LEU A 4 27.20 -9.02 0.58
CA LEU A 4 26.91 -8.12 -0.55
C LEU A 4 25.91 -6.98 -0.24
N PHE A 5 25.14 -7.07 0.85
CA PHE A 5 24.10 -6.09 1.21
C PHE A 5 24.56 -4.94 2.12
N LYS A 6 25.84 -4.88 2.48
CA LYS A 6 26.31 -3.95 3.55
C LYS A 6 26.65 -2.52 3.08
N LYS A 7 26.48 -2.18 1.79
CA LYS A 7 27.02 -0.92 1.22
C LYS A 7 26.06 -0.01 0.44
N HIS A 8 24.82 -0.41 0.13
CA HIS A 8 23.88 0.49 -0.55
C HIS A 8 22.87 1.07 0.44
N PRO A 9 22.69 2.41 0.49
CA PRO A 9 21.67 2.99 1.34
C PRO A 9 20.29 2.53 0.84
N PHE A 10 19.39 2.20 1.77
CA PHE A 10 17.99 1.84 1.48
C PHE A 10 17.32 2.81 0.50
N PHE A 11 17.66 4.10 0.61
CA PHE A 11 17.21 5.16 -0.28
C PHE A 11 17.61 4.95 -1.76
N LEU A 12 18.77 4.34 -2.03
CA LEU A 12 19.23 4.05 -3.38
C LEU A 12 18.39 2.96 -4.04
N GLN A 13 17.94 1.97 -3.27
CA GLN A 13 17.04 0.92 -3.75
C GLN A 13 15.68 1.51 -4.13
N VAL A 14 15.15 2.40 -3.28
CA VAL A 14 13.89 3.11 -3.54
C VAL A 14 13.97 3.93 -4.82
N VAL A 15 15.05 4.69 -5.04
CA VAL A 15 15.21 5.50 -6.25
C VAL A 15 15.38 4.64 -7.49
N VAL A 16 16.25 3.62 -7.48
CA VAL A 16 16.47 2.74 -8.64
C VAL A 16 15.19 2.01 -9.05
N ILE A 17 14.36 1.64 -8.08
CA ILE A 17 13.13 0.91 -8.30
C ILE A 17 11.99 1.84 -8.77
N LEU A 18 11.84 3.05 -8.21
CA LEU A 18 10.76 3.97 -8.57
C LEU A 18 11.01 4.73 -9.87
N LEU A 19 12.27 4.94 -10.26
CA LEU A 19 12.67 5.66 -11.47
C LEU A 19 12.08 5.10 -12.78
N PRO A 20 12.07 3.77 -13.04
CA PRO A 20 11.42 3.23 -14.22
C PRO A 20 9.90 3.44 -14.22
N PHE A 21 9.21 3.44 -13.07
CA PHE A 21 7.75 3.66 -13.03
C PHE A 21 7.36 5.11 -13.37
N GLY A 22 8.23 6.08 -13.11
CA GLY A 22 8.01 7.47 -13.51
C GLY A 22 8.27 7.74 -15.00
N LEU A 23 9.20 7.01 -15.60
CA LEU A 23 9.62 7.21 -17.01
C LEU A 23 8.82 6.36 -18.00
N PHE A 24 8.40 5.16 -17.60
CA PHE A 24 7.71 4.22 -18.47
C PHE A 24 6.40 4.73 -19.10
N PRO A 25 5.47 5.41 -18.38
CA PRO A 25 4.24 5.93 -19.00
C PRO A 25 4.49 7.07 -20.00
N VAL A 26 5.71 7.62 -20.06
CA VAL A 26 6.12 8.62 -21.06
C VAL A 26 6.66 7.95 -22.33
N LEU A 27 7.13 6.69 -22.24
CA LEU A 27 7.75 5.95 -23.33
C LEU A 27 6.76 5.03 -24.06
N ASP A 28 5.77 4.47 -23.35
CA ASP A 28 4.75 3.59 -23.91
C ASP A 28 3.39 3.88 -23.28
N ALA A 29 2.39 4.21 -24.12
CA ALA A 29 1.06 4.63 -23.70
C ALA A 29 0.03 3.48 -23.73
N ASN A 30 0.45 2.24 -23.99
CA ASN A 30 -0.46 1.11 -24.02
C ASN A 30 -1.09 0.84 -22.64
N ALA A 31 -2.42 0.88 -22.56
CA ALA A 31 -3.18 0.67 -21.33
C ALA A 31 -2.84 -0.66 -20.62
N TYR A 32 -2.58 -1.73 -21.40
CA TYR A 32 -2.20 -3.02 -20.84
C TYR A 32 -0.87 -2.96 -20.08
N HIS A 33 0.13 -2.29 -20.65
CA HIS A 33 1.44 -2.15 -19.99
C HIS A 33 1.35 -1.24 -18.76
N ILE A 34 0.52 -0.19 -18.81
CA ILE A 34 0.29 0.70 -17.66
C ILE A 34 -0.37 -0.04 -16.49
N ASP A 35 -1.38 -0.87 -16.75
CA ASP A 35 -2.05 -1.66 -15.70
C ASP A 35 -1.11 -2.71 -15.11
N LEU A 36 -0.32 -3.40 -15.95
CA LEU A 36 0.70 -4.35 -15.51
C LEU A 36 1.75 -3.66 -14.64
N MET A 37 2.30 -2.52 -15.08
CA MET A 37 3.26 -1.74 -14.32
C MET A 37 2.66 -1.22 -13.01
N THR A 38 1.39 -0.81 -12.99
CA THR A 38 0.73 -0.38 -11.75
C THR A 38 0.66 -1.53 -10.74
N ASN A 39 0.26 -2.72 -11.17
CA ASN A 39 0.23 -3.90 -10.30
C ASN A 39 1.63 -4.29 -9.79
N VAL A 40 2.64 -4.29 -10.66
CA VAL A 40 4.02 -4.55 -10.27
C VAL A 40 4.50 -3.49 -9.27
N GLY A 41 4.20 -2.22 -9.51
CA GLY A 41 4.52 -1.11 -8.62
C GLY A 41 3.92 -1.27 -7.22
N ILE A 42 2.66 -1.72 -7.13
CA ILE A 42 2.01 -2.04 -5.84
C ILE A 42 2.78 -3.15 -5.11
N TYR A 43 3.10 -4.26 -5.76
CA TYR A 43 3.84 -5.36 -5.13
C TYR A 43 5.25 -4.96 -4.72
N VAL A 44 5.90 -4.11 -5.50
CA VAL A 44 7.21 -3.54 -5.22
C VAL A 44 7.15 -2.64 -3.98
N LEU A 45 6.17 -1.73 -3.89
CA LEU A 45 5.95 -0.89 -2.71
C LEU A 45 5.65 -1.74 -1.46
N LEU A 46 4.86 -2.80 -1.61
CA LEU A 46 4.58 -3.76 -0.54
C LEU A 46 5.85 -4.45 -0.06
N ALA A 47 6.66 -4.98 -0.98
CA ALA A 47 7.91 -5.66 -0.67
C ALA A 47 8.91 -4.71 0.00
N MET A 48 9.01 -3.46 -0.46
CA MET A 48 9.87 -2.45 0.15
C MET A 48 9.43 -2.09 1.57
N GLY A 49 8.14 -1.86 1.79
CA GLY A 49 7.65 -1.55 3.14
C GLY A 49 7.81 -2.73 4.11
N LEU A 50 7.61 -3.97 3.64
CA LEU A 50 7.93 -5.16 4.42
C LEU A 50 9.43 -5.26 4.72
N ASN A 51 10.30 -4.96 3.76
CA ASN A 51 11.76 -4.94 3.95
C ASN A 51 12.19 -3.89 4.97
N VAL A 52 11.52 -2.74 5.04
CA VAL A 52 11.77 -1.76 6.11
C VAL A 52 11.44 -2.37 7.47
N VAL A 53 10.23 -2.92 7.62
CA VAL A 53 9.79 -3.45 8.92
C VAL A 53 10.70 -4.61 9.35
N VAL A 54 10.83 -5.65 8.52
CA VAL A 54 11.59 -6.86 8.85
C VAL A 54 13.10 -6.59 8.85
N GLY A 55 13.60 -5.79 7.91
CA GLY A 55 15.02 -5.52 7.74
C GLY A 55 15.61 -4.65 8.86
N TYR A 56 14.86 -3.68 9.39
CA TYR A 56 15.33 -2.85 10.51
C TYR A 56 14.98 -3.43 11.88
N THR A 57 13.84 -4.09 12.05
CA THR A 57 13.43 -4.64 13.37
C THR A 57 13.96 -6.06 13.60
N GLY A 58 14.30 -6.79 12.54
CA GLY A 58 14.71 -8.21 12.62
C GLY A 58 13.58 -9.16 13.00
N LEU A 59 12.33 -8.69 13.04
CA LEU A 59 11.15 -9.45 13.46
C LEU A 59 10.27 -9.79 12.26
N LEU A 60 9.70 -10.99 12.25
CA LEU A 60 8.81 -11.44 11.18
C LEU A 60 7.43 -10.78 11.32
N ASN A 61 6.96 -10.12 10.25
CA ASN A 61 5.62 -9.52 10.18
C ASN A 61 4.79 -10.20 9.08
N LEU A 62 3.89 -11.10 9.47
CA LEU A 62 2.98 -11.80 8.56
C LEU A 62 1.66 -11.04 8.33
N GLY A 63 1.36 -10.07 9.20
CA GLY A 63 0.16 -9.23 9.14
C GLY A 63 0.28 -7.99 8.28
N TYR A 64 1.39 -7.82 7.55
CA TYR A 64 1.69 -6.58 6.82
C TYR A 64 0.59 -6.18 5.81
N ALA A 65 -0.06 -7.16 5.19
CA ALA A 65 -1.17 -6.93 4.25
C ALA A 65 -2.37 -6.19 4.87
N ALA A 66 -2.59 -6.28 6.19
CA ALA A 66 -3.67 -5.56 6.85
C ALA A 66 -3.44 -4.04 6.86
N PHE A 67 -2.20 -3.58 7.09
CA PHE A 67 -1.89 -2.15 7.05
C PHE A 67 -2.05 -1.58 5.64
N PHE A 68 -1.65 -2.37 4.63
CA PHE A 68 -1.91 -2.04 3.23
C PHE A 68 -3.41 -1.92 2.95
N ALA A 69 -4.20 -2.89 3.39
CA ALA A 69 -5.64 -2.89 3.18
C ALA A 69 -6.30 -1.66 3.86
N ILE A 70 -5.96 -1.35 5.11
CA ILE A 70 -6.50 -0.18 5.82
C ILE A 70 -6.21 1.12 5.05
N GLY A 71 -4.97 1.31 4.59
CA GLY A 71 -4.61 2.47 3.77
C GLY A 71 -5.38 2.55 2.45
N ALA A 72 -5.45 1.43 1.72
CA ALA A 72 -6.13 1.36 0.43
C ALA A 72 -7.64 1.62 0.55
N TYR A 73 -8.32 1.01 1.53
CA TYR A 73 -9.73 1.25 1.79
C TYR A 73 -10.01 2.66 2.27
N THR A 74 -9.12 3.24 3.09
CA THR A 74 -9.25 4.63 3.51
C THR A 74 -9.20 5.56 2.29
N TYR A 75 -8.20 5.40 1.42
CA TYR A 75 -8.08 6.16 0.18
C TYR A 75 -9.33 6.00 -0.70
N ALA A 76 -9.77 4.76 -0.93
CA ALA A 76 -10.95 4.46 -1.75
C ALA A 76 -12.22 5.12 -1.19
N LEU A 77 -12.42 5.07 0.13
CA LEU A 77 -13.60 5.64 0.77
C LEU A 77 -13.61 7.18 0.73
N LEU A 78 -12.45 7.82 0.94
CA LEU A 78 -12.27 9.27 0.79
C LEU A 78 -12.51 9.71 -0.66
N ASN A 79 -11.98 8.98 -1.64
CA ASN A 79 -12.20 9.34 -3.03
C ASN A 79 -13.68 9.18 -3.43
N LEU A 80 -14.31 8.05 -3.09
CA LEU A 80 -15.68 7.75 -3.50
C LEU A 80 -16.76 8.54 -2.76
N ARG A 81 -16.57 8.82 -1.46
CA ARG A 81 -17.62 9.48 -0.65
C ARG A 81 -17.47 10.99 -0.56
N THR A 82 -16.25 11.49 -0.46
CA THR A 82 -16.00 12.93 -0.30
C THR A 82 -15.45 13.59 -1.55
N GLY A 83 -15.16 12.82 -2.61
CA GLY A 83 -14.59 13.35 -3.85
C GLY A 83 -13.23 14.02 -3.64
N CYS A 84 -12.53 13.66 -2.56
CA CYS A 84 -11.27 14.32 -2.21
C CYS A 84 -10.23 14.08 -3.32
N PRO A 85 -9.49 15.14 -3.73
CA PRO A 85 -8.47 14.99 -4.75
C PRO A 85 -7.36 14.06 -4.24
N PHE A 86 -6.75 13.32 -5.18
CA PHE A 86 -5.69 12.32 -4.93
C PHE A 86 -4.64 12.80 -3.91
N TRP A 87 -4.16 14.03 -4.08
CA TRP A 87 -3.10 14.62 -3.26
C TRP A 87 -3.47 14.86 -1.80
N THR A 88 -4.76 15.00 -1.49
CA THR A 88 -5.25 15.14 -0.10
C THR A 88 -5.64 13.80 0.49
N ALA A 89 -6.24 12.93 -0.32
CA ALA A 89 -6.64 11.60 0.10
C ALA A 89 -5.43 10.70 0.40
N LEU A 90 -4.31 10.88 -0.32
CA LEU A 90 -3.09 10.09 -0.14
C LEU A 90 -2.44 10.28 1.26
N PRO A 91 -2.09 11.50 1.71
CA PRO A 91 -1.54 11.69 3.06
C PRO A 91 -2.58 11.39 4.14
N ALA A 92 -3.87 11.66 3.91
CA ALA A 92 -4.92 11.30 4.86
C ALA A 92 -5.00 9.77 5.07
N ALA A 93 -4.95 8.99 3.98
CA ALA A 93 -4.89 7.54 4.06
C ALA A 93 -3.63 7.04 4.77
N GLY A 94 -2.49 7.67 4.51
CA GLY A 94 -1.23 7.41 5.23
C GLY A 94 -1.32 7.69 6.73
N LEU A 95 -1.95 8.80 7.12
CA LEU A 95 -2.18 9.16 8.53
C LEU A 95 -3.10 8.16 9.22
N VAL A 96 -4.19 7.75 8.57
CA VAL A 96 -5.09 6.72 9.14
C VAL A 96 -4.35 5.40 9.28
N ALA A 97 -3.61 4.95 8.26
CA ALA A 97 -2.81 3.74 8.36
C ALA A 97 -1.75 3.82 9.47
N MET A 98 -1.13 4.99 9.66
CA MET A 98 -0.20 5.26 10.76
C MET A 98 -0.89 5.18 12.13
N ILE A 99 -2.08 5.77 12.30
CA ILE A 99 -2.84 5.73 13.56
C ILE A 99 -3.20 4.30 13.91
N PHE A 100 -3.76 3.53 12.96
CA PHE A 100 -4.04 2.11 13.17
C PHE A 100 -2.76 1.32 13.47
N GLY A 101 -1.70 1.56 12.70
CA GLY A 101 -0.37 0.99 12.96
C GLY A 101 0.14 1.24 14.36
N PHE A 102 -0.02 2.46 14.88
CA PHE A 102 0.36 2.82 16.24
C PHE A 102 -0.50 2.09 17.28
N VAL A 103 -1.83 2.12 17.13
CA VAL A 103 -2.77 1.45 18.05
C VAL A 103 -2.50 -0.05 18.14
N ILE A 104 -2.24 -0.70 17.00
CA ILE A 104 -1.97 -2.13 16.92
C ILE A 104 -0.51 -2.46 17.29
N GLY A 105 0.42 -1.54 17.09
CA GLY A 105 1.81 -1.69 17.50
C GLY A 105 1.97 -1.67 19.02
N LEU A 106 1.13 -0.95 19.75
CA LEU A 106 1.17 -0.89 21.23
C LEU A 106 1.10 -2.27 21.91
N PRO A 107 0.13 -3.17 21.61
CA PRO A 107 0.12 -4.51 22.19
C PRO A 107 1.30 -5.37 21.73
N SER A 108 1.82 -5.16 20.52
CA SER A 108 2.95 -5.93 19.96
C SER A 108 4.26 -5.75 20.75
N ILE A 109 4.44 -4.64 21.47
CA ILE A 109 5.65 -4.38 22.28
C ILE A 109 5.79 -5.41 23.43
N ARG A 110 4.69 -6.06 23.84
CA ARG A 110 4.69 -7.04 24.94
C ARG A 110 5.08 -8.45 24.53
N VAL A 111 5.19 -8.74 23.23
CA VAL A 111 5.44 -10.09 22.68
C VAL A 111 6.75 -10.11 21.91
N ARG A 112 7.52 -11.21 22.02
CA ARG A 112 8.86 -11.31 21.41
C ARG A 112 8.98 -12.53 20.50
N GLY A 113 9.83 -12.41 19.48
CA GLY A 113 10.20 -13.52 18.59
C GLY A 113 8.99 -14.10 17.86
N ASP A 114 8.83 -15.42 17.93
CA ASP A 114 7.83 -16.17 17.16
C ASP A 114 6.39 -15.85 17.56
N TYR A 115 6.17 -15.49 18.83
CA TYR A 115 4.86 -15.06 19.32
C TYR A 115 4.39 -13.77 18.65
N LEU A 116 5.32 -12.89 18.27
CA LEU A 116 4.97 -11.69 17.51
C LEU A 116 4.48 -12.06 16.11
N ALA A 117 5.13 -13.01 15.44
CA ALA A 117 4.72 -13.46 14.11
C ALA A 117 3.29 -14.00 14.11
N ILE A 118 2.96 -14.87 15.08
CA ILE A 118 1.61 -15.43 15.24
C ILE A 118 0.58 -14.31 15.49
N THR A 119 0.92 -13.34 16.34
CA THR A 119 0.04 -12.21 16.65
C THR A 119 -0.22 -11.35 15.41
N THR A 120 0.80 -11.09 14.59
CA THR A 120 0.62 -10.33 13.34
C THR A 120 -0.23 -11.08 12.32
N LEU A 121 -0.09 -12.40 12.21
CA LEU A 121 -0.94 -13.22 11.34
C LEU A 121 -2.41 -13.14 11.80
N GLY A 122 -2.67 -13.34 13.09
CA GLY A 122 -4.02 -13.24 13.66
C GLY A 122 -4.63 -11.86 13.43
N PHE A 123 -3.86 -10.79 13.60
CA PHE A 123 -4.30 -9.45 13.25
C PHE A 123 -4.63 -9.30 11.75
N GLY A 124 -3.77 -9.82 10.88
CA GLY A 124 -4.00 -9.84 9.43
C GLY A 124 -5.32 -10.48 9.05
N GLU A 125 -5.63 -11.61 9.69
CA GLU A 125 -6.86 -12.36 9.51
C GLU A 125 -8.09 -11.60 10.02
N ILE A 126 -7.98 -10.98 11.21
CA ILE A 126 -9.06 -10.16 11.79
C ILE A 126 -9.43 -9.02 10.84
N VAL A 127 -8.46 -8.32 10.24
CA VAL A 127 -8.74 -7.24 9.29
C VAL A 127 -9.42 -7.77 8.03
N ARG A 128 -8.99 -8.93 7.51
CA ARG A 128 -9.65 -9.56 6.35
C ARG A 128 -11.11 -9.87 6.64
N ILE A 129 -11.38 -10.50 7.79
CA ILE A 129 -12.75 -10.84 8.20
C ILE A 129 -13.58 -9.58 8.44
N ALA A 130 -13.00 -8.57 9.11
CA ALA A 130 -13.69 -7.30 9.35
C ALA A 130 -14.10 -6.62 8.05
N PHE A 131 -13.21 -6.53 7.06
CA PHE A 131 -13.54 -5.92 5.77
C PHE A 131 -14.52 -6.75 4.94
N ASN A 132 -14.53 -8.07 5.07
CA ASN A 132 -15.53 -8.91 4.43
C ASN A 132 -16.90 -8.87 5.11
N ASN A 133 -16.98 -8.44 6.38
CA ASN A 133 -18.24 -8.33 7.13
C ASN A 133 -18.83 -6.91 7.08
N LEU A 134 -17.97 -5.90 6.86
CA LEU A 134 -18.35 -4.49 6.79
C LEU A 134 -18.92 -4.08 5.43
N ASP A 135 -19.85 -4.85 4.89
CA ASP A 135 -20.40 -4.72 3.53
C ASP A 135 -20.82 -3.28 3.17
N ARG A 136 -21.43 -2.57 4.13
CA ARG A 136 -21.90 -1.19 3.95
C ARG A 136 -20.78 -0.18 3.65
N TRP A 137 -19.56 -0.44 4.10
CA TRP A 137 -18.43 0.48 4.02
C TRP A 137 -17.35 0.04 3.03
N THR A 138 -17.05 -1.26 2.98
CA THR A 138 -15.97 -1.84 2.14
C THR A 138 -16.49 -2.45 0.84
N GLY A 139 -17.81 -2.66 0.70
CA GLY A 139 -18.36 -3.45 -0.40
C GLY A 139 -18.17 -4.97 -0.21
N GLY A 140 -17.75 -5.39 0.99
CA GLY A 140 -17.62 -6.81 1.35
C GLY A 140 -16.61 -7.53 0.45
N PRO A 141 -16.91 -8.78 0.02
CA PRO A 141 -16.03 -9.56 -0.86
C PRO A 141 -15.78 -8.93 -2.24
N ASN A 142 -16.68 -8.06 -2.71
CA ASN A 142 -16.58 -7.41 -4.02
C ASN A 142 -15.61 -6.21 -4.01
N GLY A 143 -15.29 -5.68 -2.82
CA GLY A 143 -14.49 -4.48 -2.66
C GLY A 143 -15.16 -3.21 -3.20
N LEU A 144 -14.37 -2.15 -3.33
CA LEU A 144 -14.81 -0.85 -3.84
C LEU A 144 -14.36 -0.67 -5.30
N LEU A 145 -15.32 -0.37 -6.18
CA LEU A 145 -15.09 -0.11 -7.61
C LEU A 145 -15.35 1.38 -7.94
N GLY A 146 -14.82 1.83 -9.08
CA GLY A 146 -15.07 3.19 -9.59
C GLY A 146 -14.18 4.28 -8.97
N ILE A 147 -13.06 3.91 -8.35
CA ILE A 147 -12.07 4.85 -7.82
C ILE A 147 -11.50 5.68 -8.98
N GLU A 148 -11.49 7.00 -8.82
CA GLU A 148 -10.96 7.89 -9.84
C GLU A 148 -9.45 7.71 -10.00
N ARG A 149 -8.99 7.71 -11.27
CA ARG A 149 -7.55 7.65 -11.58
C ARG A 149 -6.83 8.89 -11.02
N PRO A 150 -5.62 8.72 -10.44
CA PRO A 150 -4.86 9.84 -9.88
C PRO A 150 -4.60 10.93 -10.92
N ARG A 151 -4.98 12.17 -10.63
CA ARG A 151 -4.73 13.35 -11.47
C ARG A 151 -3.63 14.20 -10.85
N LEU A 152 -2.64 14.59 -11.66
CA LEU A 152 -1.59 15.54 -11.26
C LEU A 152 -2.17 16.96 -11.25
N TRP A 153 -2.51 17.43 -10.05
CA TRP A 153 -2.89 18.81 -9.65
C TRP A 153 -4.03 19.50 -10.41
N TYR A 154 -3.94 19.61 -11.74
CA TYR A 154 -4.89 20.32 -12.62
C TYR A 154 -5.06 19.71 -14.02
N LEU A 155 -4.30 18.67 -14.38
CA LEU A 155 -4.54 17.93 -15.63
C LEU A 155 -5.68 16.95 -15.42
N GLY A 156 -6.90 17.42 -15.70
CA GLY A 156 -8.03 16.56 -15.94
C GLY A 156 -7.76 15.67 -17.14
N MET A 157 -7.18 14.49 -16.94
CA MET A 157 -7.37 13.38 -17.87
C MET A 157 -8.83 12.93 -17.74
N LYS A 158 -9.73 13.72 -18.33
CA LYS A 158 -11.16 13.45 -18.41
C LYS A 158 -11.51 12.55 -19.59
N ASN A 159 -10.53 12.13 -20.38
CA ASN A 159 -10.77 11.35 -21.57
C ASN A 159 -10.04 10.02 -21.46
N GLY A 160 -10.80 8.94 -21.57
CA GLY A 160 -10.26 7.68 -22.05
C GLY A 160 -9.52 8.00 -23.34
N VAL A 161 -8.19 7.91 -23.27
CA VAL A 161 -7.35 7.91 -24.47
C VAL A 161 -7.60 6.56 -25.11
N ARG A 162 -8.62 6.52 -25.98
CA ARG A 162 -8.57 5.71 -27.18
C ARG A 162 -7.50 6.36 -28.06
N LEU A 163 -6.28 5.86 -27.96
CA LEU A 163 -5.38 5.77 -29.10
C LEU A 163 -5.19 4.29 -29.35
#